data_AF-A0A1Y4RM77-F1
#
_entry.id   AF-A0A1Y4RM77-F1
#
_cell.length_a   1.000
_cell.length_b   1.000
_cell.length_c   1.000
_cell.angle_alpha   90.00
_cell.angle_beta   90.00
_cell.angle_gamma   90.00
#
_symmetry.space_group_name_H-M   'P 1'
#
loop_
_entity.id
_entity.type
_entity.pdbx_description
1 polymer ?
#
loop_
_entity_poly.entity_id
_entity_poly.type
_entity_poly.pdbx_seq_one_letter_code
_entity_poly.pdbx_strand_id
1 'polypeptide(L)'
;MRKNFAKIACLGAASLSLLAGCGVIDQLKEGRGLGKVTESAAADSESAEEEILMEDDFAEIPVSGAWIPDSVEMMNSETEPDQKIRDAIVDYYEVPDEELANTRYYYNHVDLNDDGKDEILVLAVGQYVGGSGGTSALLLNDDMTVRQAFTAFNAPVVISEESTNGYHNLVLERTDGGSSEIVELTASEDGIYENVWDTEKMVDPNELKGTAVICDNMTYDENADVLTLED
;
A
#
# COMPACT_ATOMS: atom_id res chain seq x y z
N MET A 1 -33.37 -31.93 -11.07
CA MET A 1 -33.67 -30.81 -11.99
C MET A 1 -32.39 -30.00 -12.15
N ARG A 2 -31.86 -29.91 -13.37
CA ARG A 2 -30.63 -29.20 -13.72
C ARG A 2 -30.95 -27.70 -13.84
N LYS A 3 -30.20 -26.84 -13.16
CA LYS A 3 -30.28 -25.39 -13.34
C LYS A 3 -29.06 -24.94 -14.17
N ASN A 4 -29.34 -24.35 -15.32
CA ASN A 4 -28.37 -23.91 -16.31
C ASN A 4 -27.77 -22.56 -15.90
N PHE A 5 -26.45 -22.44 -15.91
CA PHE A 5 -25.74 -21.17 -15.81
C PHE A 5 -25.49 -20.63 -17.23
N ALA A 6 -26.01 -19.43 -17.51
CA ALA A 6 -25.75 -18.69 -18.74
C ALA A 6 -24.47 -17.87 -18.56
N LYS A 7 -23.51 -18.08 -19.46
CA LYS A 7 -22.27 -17.30 -19.58
C LYS A 7 -22.58 -15.97 -20.28
N ILE A 8 -22.22 -14.85 -19.65
CA ILE A 8 -22.23 -13.53 -20.30
C ILE A 8 -20.83 -13.29 -20.86
N ALA A 9 -20.77 -13.06 -22.17
CA ALA A 9 -19.56 -12.72 -22.91
C ALA A 9 -19.44 -11.19 -23.00
N CYS A 10 -18.30 -10.64 -22.55
CA CYS A 10 -17.94 -9.24 -22.79
C CYS A 10 -17.34 -9.11 -24.20
N LEU A 11 -18.01 -8.31 -25.04
CA LEU A 11 -17.55 -7.90 -26.37
C LEU A 11 -16.69 -6.63 -26.22
N GLY A 12 -15.45 -6.69 -26.70
CA GLY A 12 -14.55 -5.54 -26.77
C GLY A 12 -14.99 -4.51 -27.81
N ALA A 13 -14.77 -3.22 -27.51
CA ALA A 13 -14.95 -2.12 -28.44
C ALA A 13 -13.59 -1.52 -28.80
N ALA A 14 -13.29 -1.54 -30.10
CA ALA A 14 -12.08 -1.03 -30.72
C ALA A 14 -12.07 0.52 -30.78
N SER A 15 -10.90 1.09 -30.54
CA SER A 15 -10.59 2.51 -30.72
C SER A 15 -10.54 2.87 -32.21
N LEU A 16 -11.27 3.91 -32.60
CA LEU A 16 -11.26 4.47 -33.94
C LEU A 16 -10.63 5.87 -33.92
N SER A 17 -9.40 5.94 -34.41
CA SER A 17 -8.63 7.18 -34.58
C SER A 17 -9.18 7.99 -35.76
N LEU A 18 -9.43 9.28 -35.55
CA LEU A 18 -9.72 10.25 -36.62
C LEU A 18 -8.60 11.27 -36.72
N LEU A 19 -8.00 11.31 -37.92
CA LEU A 19 -7.03 12.27 -38.39
C LEU A 19 -7.62 13.69 -38.50
N ALA A 20 -6.81 14.68 -38.15
CA ALA A 20 -6.82 15.98 -38.82
C ALA A 20 -5.37 16.35 -39.15
N GLY A 21 -5.03 16.27 -40.43
CA GLY A 21 -3.78 16.82 -40.98
C GLY A 21 -3.99 18.26 -41.43
N CYS A 22 -2.89 19.01 -41.51
CA CYS A 22 -2.71 20.18 -42.37
C CYS A 22 -1.20 20.39 -42.58
N GLY A 23 -0.78 20.63 -43.83
CA GLY A 23 0.48 21.34 -44.11
C GLY A 23 1.52 20.59 -44.95
N VAL A 24 1.34 20.65 -46.26
CA VAL A 24 2.33 20.37 -47.32
C VAL A 24 3.45 21.43 -47.32
N ILE A 25 4.70 21.08 -47.61
CA ILE A 25 5.57 21.66 -48.66
C ILE A 25 6.78 20.74 -48.92
N ASP A 26 7.06 20.62 -50.22
CA ASP A 26 7.96 19.74 -50.95
C ASP A 26 9.45 20.13 -50.87
N GLN A 27 10.31 19.10 -50.98
CA GLN A 27 11.61 18.99 -51.66
C GLN A 27 12.67 20.11 -51.52
N LEU A 28 13.91 19.72 -51.21
CA LEU A 28 15.01 19.68 -52.20
C LEU A 28 16.31 19.08 -51.61
N LYS A 29 17.06 18.48 -52.54
CA LYS A 29 18.24 17.61 -52.43
C LYS A 29 19.57 18.40 -52.43
N GLU A 30 20.63 17.62 -52.16
CA GLU A 30 22.08 17.85 -52.45
C GLU A 30 22.82 18.79 -51.49
N GLY A 31 24.02 18.49 -50.98
CA GLY A 31 25.02 17.46 -51.28
C GLY A 31 26.41 17.96 -50.82
N ARG A 32 27.42 17.09 -50.88
CA ARG A 32 28.85 17.26 -50.50
C ARG A 32 29.15 17.05 -49.01
N GLY A 33 30.11 16.24 -48.59
CA GLY A 33 31.11 15.47 -49.32
C GLY A 33 32.30 15.17 -48.39
N LEU A 34 32.64 13.88 -48.30
CA LEU A 34 33.99 13.31 -48.32
C LEU A 34 35.01 13.71 -47.22
N GLY A 35 35.44 12.69 -46.45
CA GLY A 35 36.68 12.73 -45.67
C GLY A 35 36.88 11.51 -44.76
N LYS A 36 37.23 10.35 -45.33
CA LYS A 36 37.96 9.24 -44.65
C LYS A 36 39.36 9.79 -44.25
N VAL A 37 40.09 9.42 -43.19
CA VAL A 37 40.77 8.14 -42.90
C VAL A 37 41.37 8.15 -41.47
N THR A 38 41.18 7.04 -40.75
CA THR A 38 42.08 6.29 -39.82
C THR A 38 42.81 6.91 -38.60
N GLU A 39 42.51 6.26 -37.46
CA GLU A 39 43.36 5.62 -36.43
C GLU A 39 44.39 6.39 -35.57
N SER A 40 44.28 6.06 -34.27
CA SER A 40 45.33 5.87 -33.25
C SER A 40 45.84 7.11 -32.51
N ALA A 41 45.49 7.22 -31.22
CA ALA A 41 46.39 6.85 -30.10
C ALA A 41 45.93 7.47 -28.76
N ALA A 42 46.09 6.67 -27.71
CA ALA A 42 46.43 7.02 -26.33
C ALA A 42 45.54 8.00 -25.52
N ALA A 43 44.92 7.41 -24.50
CA ALA A 43 44.85 7.85 -23.11
C ALA A 43 45.19 9.31 -22.78
N ASP A 44 44.22 10.01 -22.19
CA ASP A 44 44.47 10.61 -20.87
C ASP A 44 43.15 10.68 -20.08
N SER A 45 43.23 10.25 -18.83
CA SER A 45 42.14 10.32 -17.86
C SER A 45 42.26 11.63 -17.11
N GLU A 46 41.23 12.47 -17.14
CA GLU A 46 41.02 13.44 -16.08
C GLU A 46 39.58 13.31 -15.61
N SER A 47 39.47 12.64 -14.47
CA SER A 47 38.34 12.65 -13.55
C SER A 47 38.11 14.08 -13.06
N ALA A 48 37.07 14.73 -13.59
CA ALA A 48 36.47 15.89 -12.93
C ALA A 48 35.52 15.36 -11.86
N GLU A 49 35.92 15.51 -10.60
CA GLU A 49 35.04 15.34 -9.45
C GLU A 49 34.03 16.50 -9.48
N GLU A 50 32.80 16.20 -9.88
CA GLU A 50 31.67 17.10 -9.69
C GLU A 50 31.20 16.93 -8.24
N GLU A 51 31.65 17.83 -7.37
CA GLU A 51 31.08 17.97 -6.03
C GLU A 51 29.64 18.46 -6.18
N ILE A 52 28.69 17.52 -6.11
CA ILE A 52 27.28 17.85 -5.97
C ILE A 52 27.06 18.24 -4.50
N LEU A 53 27.07 19.54 -4.24
CA LEU A 53 26.48 20.12 -3.04
C LEU A 53 24.96 19.91 -3.11
N MET A 54 24.48 18.78 -2.58
CA MET A 54 23.06 18.57 -2.31
C MET A 54 22.72 19.32 -1.01
N GLU A 55 22.47 20.62 -1.12
CA GLU A 55 21.87 21.39 -0.03
C GLU A 55 20.35 21.20 -0.06
N ASP A 56 19.85 20.42 0.91
CA ASP A 56 18.59 20.58 1.65
C ASP A 56 17.35 21.12 0.92
N ASP A 57 16.78 20.30 0.03
CA ASP A 57 15.35 20.45 -0.35
C ASP A 57 14.68 19.07 -0.46
N PHE A 58 14.97 18.20 0.51
CA PHE A 58 14.16 17.00 0.72
C PHE A 58 12.83 17.47 1.29
N ALA A 59 11.83 17.65 0.42
CA ALA A 59 10.44 17.77 0.86
C ALA A 59 10.21 16.64 1.88
N GLU A 60 9.84 16.99 3.11
CA GLU A 60 9.59 16.00 4.16
C GLU A 60 8.57 15.00 3.61
N ILE A 61 9.05 13.78 3.30
CA ILE A 61 8.15 12.69 2.95
C ILE A 61 7.27 12.51 4.18
N PRO A 62 5.93 12.60 4.07
CA PRO A 62 5.06 12.47 5.22
C PRO A 62 5.38 11.13 5.89
N VAL A 63 5.87 11.22 7.12
CA VAL A 63 6.18 10.05 7.94
C VAL A 63 4.84 9.40 8.26
N SER A 64 4.70 8.11 7.95
CA SER A 64 3.52 7.33 8.36
C SER A 64 3.28 7.54 9.86
N GLY A 65 2.04 7.87 10.23
CA GLY A 65 1.68 8.14 11.62
C GLY A 65 1.96 9.56 12.14
N ALA A 66 2.34 10.54 11.29
CA ALA A 66 2.55 11.93 11.72
C ALA A 66 1.33 12.60 12.39
N TRP A 67 0.13 12.05 12.19
CA TRP A 67 -1.11 12.50 12.83
C TRP A 67 -1.30 11.94 14.24
N ILE A 68 -0.53 10.94 14.67
CA ILE A 68 -0.67 10.33 15.99
C ILE A 68 -0.09 11.26 17.06
N PRO A 69 -0.82 11.55 18.15
CA PRO A 69 -0.31 12.37 19.24
C PRO A 69 0.68 11.59 20.12
N ASP A 70 1.58 12.31 20.81
CA ASP A 70 2.54 11.72 21.77
C ASP A 70 1.90 10.90 22.90
N SER A 71 0.59 11.07 23.15
CA SER A 71 -0.16 10.33 24.17
C SER A 71 -0.52 8.90 23.77
N VAL A 72 -0.45 8.56 22.48
CA VAL A 72 -0.73 7.22 21.96
C VAL A 72 0.58 6.46 21.86
N GLU A 73 0.61 5.27 22.48
CA GLU A 73 1.77 4.39 22.35
C GLU A 73 1.87 3.87 20.92
N MET A 74 3.06 3.88 20.34
CA MET A 74 3.31 3.40 18.98
C MET A 74 4.07 2.09 19.02
N MET A 75 3.53 1.09 18.32
CA MET A 75 4.08 -0.25 18.20
C MET A 75 4.29 -0.59 16.73
N ASN A 76 5.51 -0.98 16.38
CA ASN A 76 5.82 -1.55 15.07
C ASN A 76 5.27 -2.97 14.95
N SER A 77 5.20 -3.45 13.72
CA SER A 77 4.83 -4.82 13.42
C SER A 77 5.79 -5.85 14.04
N GLU A 78 5.26 -7.05 14.22
CA GLU A 78 6.05 -8.21 14.57
C GLU A 78 6.92 -8.64 13.38
N THR A 79 8.13 -9.13 13.69
CA THR A 79 9.18 -9.41 12.70
C THR A 79 9.46 -10.90 12.53
N GLU A 80 8.80 -11.76 13.30
CA GLU A 80 8.93 -13.21 13.18
C GLU A 80 8.04 -13.72 12.03
N PRO A 81 8.57 -14.52 11.09
CA PRO A 81 7.75 -15.12 10.04
C PRO A 81 6.70 -16.09 10.61
N ASP A 82 5.47 -16.04 10.09
CA ASP A 82 4.40 -17.01 10.43
C ASP A 82 3.76 -17.55 9.15
N GLN A 83 3.90 -18.86 8.92
CA GLN A 83 3.37 -19.53 7.75
C GLN A 83 1.85 -19.41 7.63
N LYS A 84 1.11 -19.47 8.75
CA LYS A 84 -0.36 -19.45 8.70
C LYS A 84 -0.89 -18.09 8.28
N ILE A 85 -0.22 -17.01 8.71
CA ILE A 85 -0.54 -15.65 8.27
C ILE A 85 -0.26 -15.54 6.77
N ARG A 86 0.89 -16.03 6.30
CA ARG A 86 1.25 -16.05 4.87
C ARG A 86 0.21 -16.81 4.04
N ASP A 87 -0.14 -18.02 4.46
CA ASP A 87 -1.17 -18.84 3.81
C ASP A 87 -2.52 -18.11 3.78
N ALA A 88 -2.93 -17.46 4.87
CA ALA A 88 -4.19 -16.69 4.91
C ALA A 88 -4.21 -15.52 3.92
N ILE A 89 -3.08 -14.80 3.76
CA ILE A 89 -2.96 -13.70 2.78
C ILE A 89 -3.02 -14.27 1.36
N VAL A 90 -2.24 -15.32 1.07
CA VAL A 90 -2.18 -15.95 -0.26
C VAL A 90 -3.53 -16.50 -0.66
N ASP A 91 -4.20 -17.22 0.24
CA ASP A 91 -5.51 -17.82 -0.01
C ASP A 91 -6.60 -16.77 -0.21
N TYR A 92 -6.60 -15.69 0.59
CA TYR A 92 -7.64 -14.67 0.50
C TYR A 92 -7.52 -13.81 -0.75
N TYR A 93 -6.30 -13.35 -1.08
CA TYR A 93 -6.06 -12.50 -2.24
C TYR A 93 -5.79 -13.29 -3.53
N GLU A 94 -5.68 -14.61 -3.46
CA GLU A 94 -5.30 -15.50 -4.58
C GLU A 94 -3.94 -15.09 -5.18
N VAL A 95 -2.97 -14.74 -4.33
CA VAL A 95 -1.65 -14.22 -4.77
C VAL A 95 -0.89 -15.31 -5.57
N PRO A 96 -0.49 -15.05 -6.82
CA PRO A 96 0.25 -16.02 -7.62
C PRO A 96 1.71 -16.13 -7.18
N ASP A 97 2.34 -17.28 -7.46
CA ASP A 97 3.72 -17.60 -7.06
C ASP A 97 4.73 -16.50 -7.44
N GLU A 98 4.60 -15.89 -8.63
CA GLU A 98 5.48 -14.82 -9.10
C GLU A 98 5.39 -13.50 -8.30
N GLU A 99 4.33 -13.31 -7.52
CA GLU A 99 4.11 -12.09 -6.72
C GLU A 99 4.46 -12.30 -5.23
N LEU A 100 4.78 -13.52 -4.79
CA LEU A 100 5.03 -13.82 -3.38
C LEU A 100 6.21 -13.01 -2.82
N ALA A 101 7.34 -13.02 -3.52
CA ALA A 101 8.54 -12.26 -3.13
C ALA A 101 8.34 -10.74 -3.17
N ASN A 102 7.40 -10.26 -4.00
CA ASN A 102 7.10 -8.83 -4.17
C ASN A 102 5.97 -8.33 -3.26
N THR A 103 5.36 -9.23 -2.49
CA THR A 103 4.29 -8.90 -1.54
C THR A 103 4.84 -8.99 -0.13
N ARG A 104 4.98 -7.83 0.51
CA ARG A 104 5.39 -7.71 1.92
C ARG A 104 4.15 -7.81 2.81
N TYR A 105 4.35 -8.22 4.05
CA TYR A 105 3.30 -8.16 5.05
C TYR A 105 3.81 -7.71 6.41
N TYR A 106 2.91 -7.11 7.18
CA TYR A 106 3.14 -6.61 8.53
C TYR A 106 1.98 -7.09 9.39
N TYR A 107 2.21 -7.44 10.64
CA TYR A 107 1.12 -7.86 11.51
C TYR A 107 1.39 -7.51 12.98
N ASN A 108 0.29 -7.39 13.74
CA ASN A 108 0.31 -7.34 15.18
C ASN A 108 -0.86 -8.16 15.74
N HIS A 109 -0.63 -8.84 16.85
CA HIS A 109 -1.69 -9.41 17.68
C HIS A 109 -2.32 -8.32 18.56
N VAL A 110 -3.65 -8.25 18.56
CA VAL A 110 -4.43 -7.27 19.32
C VAL A 110 -5.71 -7.93 19.84
N ASP A 111 -5.92 -7.91 21.15
CA ASP A 111 -7.22 -8.24 21.77
C ASP A 111 -8.20 -7.09 21.53
N LEU A 112 -9.11 -7.23 20.56
CA LEU A 112 -10.04 -6.17 20.22
C LEU A 112 -11.27 -6.15 21.12
N ASN A 113 -11.52 -7.19 21.91
CA ASN A 113 -12.77 -7.35 22.67
C ASN A 113 -12.57 -7.64 24.17
N ASP A 114 -11.34 -7.52 24.66
CA ASP A 114 -10.92 -7.81 26.03
C ASP A 114 -11.27 -9.24 26.51
N ASP A 115 -11.35 -10.22 25.60
CA ASP A 115 -11.68 -11.61 25.94
C ASP A 115 -10.45 -12.45 26.34
N GLY A 116 -9.26 -11.87 26.22
CA GLY A 116 -7.97 -12.49 26.52
C GLY A 116 -7.42 -13.33 25.37
N LYS A 117 -8.00 -13.21 24.16
CA LYS A 117 -7.48 -13.78 22.93
C LYS A 117 -7.28 -12.66 21.91
N ASP A 118 -6.11 -12.68 21.29
CA ASP A 118 -5.80 -11.70 20.28
C ASP A 118 -6.45 -12.07 18.93
N GLU A 119 -7.05 -11.09 18.28
CA GLU A 119 -7.16 -11.07 16.83
C GLU A 119 -5.83 -10.65 16.19
N ILE A 120 -5.70 -10.88 14.88
CA ILE A 120 -4.47 -10.55 14.14
C ILE A 120 -4.82 -9.52 13.08
N LEU A 121 -4.29 -8.31 13.22
CA LEU A 121 -4.36 -7.29 12.17
C LEU A 121 -3.17 -7.48 11.24
N VAL A 122 -3.46 -7.82 9.99
CA VAL A 122 -2.45 -8.13 8.96
C VAL A 122 -2.56 -7.12 7.83
N LEU A 123 -1.47 -6.45 7.52
CA LEU A 123 -1.36 -5.52 6.42
C LEU A 123 -0.54 -6.14 5.29
N ALA A 124 -1.13 -6.23 4.09
CA ALA A 124 -0.47 -6.75 2.90
C ALA A 124 -0.11 -5.61 1.94
N VAL A 125 1.16 -5.52 1.56
CA VAL A 125 1.73 -4.42 0.78
C VAL A 125 2.41 -4.97 -0.47
N GLY A 126 1.83 -4.69 -1.63
CA GLY A 126 2.35 -5.07 -2.94
C GLY A 126 1.44 -4.57 -4.05
N GLN A 127 1.97 -4.44 -5.28
CA GLN A 127 1.15 -3.96 -6.41
C GLN A 127 -0.06 -4.85 -6.68
N TYR A 128 0.10 -6.17 -6.49
CA TYR A 128 -0.97 -7.14 -6.68
C TYR A 128 -2.12 -6.98 -5.67
N VAL A 129 -1.79 -6.85 -4.38
CA VAL A 129 -2.78 -6.84 -3.28
C VAL A 129 -3.37 -5.45 -2.98
N GLY A 130 -2.62 -4.37 -3.16
CA GLY A 130 -3.05 -3.00 -2.85
C GLY A 130 -3.56 -2.19 -4.05
N GLY A 131 -3.19 -2.59 -5.28
CA GLY A 131 -3.47 -1.82 -6.49
C GLY A 131 -2.95 -0.37 -6.37
N SER A 132 -3.74 0.60 -6.85
CA SER A 132 -3.44 2.04 -6.72
C SER A 132 -4.14 2.72 -5.55
N GLY A 133 -4.91 1.97 -4.75
CA GLY A 133 -5.91 2.49 -3.82
C GLY A 133 -5.42 2.73 -2.39
N GLY A 134 -4.17 2.39 -2.09
CA GLY A 134 -3.63 2.40 -0.72
C GLY A 134 -3.41 0.98 -0.22
N THR A 135 -3.46 0.80 1.10
CA THR A 135 -3.12 -0.50 1.69
C THR A 135 -4.33 -1.42 1.82
N SER A 136 -4.05 -2.72 1.76
CA SER A 136 -5.01 -3.80 1.98
C SER A 136 -4.69 -4.49 3.29
N ALA A 137 -5.70 -4.74 4.12
CA ALA A 137 -5.53 -5.44 5.39
C ALA A 137 -6.57 -6.53 5.59
N LEU A 138 -6.21 -7.53 6.37
CA LEU A 138 -7.08 -8.57 6.91
C LEU A 138 -7.12 -8.46 8.42
N LEU A 139 -8.30 -8.65 8.99
CA LEU A 139 -8.47 -8.99 10.39
C LEU A 139 -8.74 -10.49 10.47
N LEU A 140 -7.85 -11.21 11.14
CA LEU A 140 -7.97 -12.65 11.35
C LEU A 140 -8.42 -12.91 12.80
N ASN A 141 -9.22 -13.96 12.98
CA ASN A 141 -9.47 -14.49 14.32
C ASN A 141 -8.26 -15.32 14.80
N ASP A 142 -8.26 -15.70 16.09
CA ASP A 142 -7.24 -16.56 16.72
C ASP A 142 -7.02 -17.91 16.00
N ASP A 143 -8.04 -18.40 15.29
CA ASP A 143 -8.02 -19.63 14.50
C ASP A 143 -7.56 -19.44 13.04
N MET A 144 -7.06 -18.24 12.68
CA MET A 144 -6.59 -17.83 11.35
C MET A 144 -7.69 -17.70 10.29
N THR A 145 -8.97 -17.78 10.67
CA THR A 145 -10.06 -17.47 9.74
C THR A 145 -10.14 -15.97 9.49
N VAL A 146 -10.32 -15.58 8.22
CA VAL A 146 -10.51 -14.17 7.86
C VAL A 146 -11.86 -13.70 8.37
N ARG A 147 -11.83 -12.75 9.31
CA ARG A 147 -13.03 -12.09 9.85
C ARG A 147 -13.52 -10.99 8.93
N GLN A 148 -12.60 -10.14 8.49
CA GLN A 148 -12.89 -8.97 7.67
C GLN A 148 -11.67 -8.54 6.87
N ALA A 149 -11.89 -7.87 5.75
CA ALA A 149 -10.85 -7.18 5.01
C ALA A 149 -11.13 -5.67 4.98
N PHE A 150 -10.06 -4.89 4.97
CA PHE A 150 -10.07 -3.44 4.82
C PHE A 150 -9.25 -3.04 3.62
N THR A 151 -9.66 -1.97 2.95
CA THR A 151 -8.98 -1.46 1.76
C THR A 151 -9.02 0.06 1.75
N ALA A 152 -8.03 0.66 1.09
CA ALA A 152 -7.97 2.09 0.81
C ALA A 152 -7.93 2.95 2.10
N PHE A 153 -7.00 2.60 2.97
CA PHE A 153 -6.58 3.39 4.12
C PHE A 153 -5.05 3.41 4.20
N ASN A 154 -4.50 4.27 5.07
CA ASN A 154 -3.09 4.36 5.37
C ASN A 154 -2.83 3.87 6.80
N ALA A 155 -1.82 3.01 6.96
CA ALA A 155 -1.27 2.68 8.26
C ALA A 155 -0.56 3.91 8.87
N PRO A 156 -0.43 3.97 10.20
CA PRO A 156 -0.82 2.98 11.22
C PRO A 156 -2.32 2.94 11.52
N VAL A 157 -2.73 1.94 12.32
CA VAL A 157 -4.09 1.82 12.87
C VAL A 157 -4.02 1.99 14.38
N VAL A 158 -4.83 2.88 14.94
CA VAL A 158 -4.95 3.07 16.39
C VAL A 158 -6.10 2.23 16.92
N ILE A 159 -5.77 1.37 17.87
CA ILE A 159 -6.71 0.62 18.70
C ILE A 159 -7.12 1.55 19.84
N SER A 160 -8.31 2.13 19.73
CA SER A 160 -8.80 3.17 20.65
C SER A 160 -9.14 2.59 22.02
N GLU A 161 -8.94 3.34 23.10
CA GLU A 161 -9.50 2.99 24.41
C GLU A 161 -11.04 3.02 24.41
N GLU A 162 -11.65 3.79 23.50
CA GLU A 162 -13.09 3.81 23.32
C GLU A 162 -13.55 2.55 22.59
N SER A 163 -14.69 2.00 23.02
CA SER A 163 -15.23 0.75 22.50
C SER A 163 -16.70 0.87 22.12
N THR A 164 -17.09 0.17 21.06
CA THR A 164 -18.47 0.04 20.60
C THR A 164 -18.85 -1.42 20.54
N ASN A 165 -20.00 -1.78 21.13
CA ASN A 165 -20.51 -3.15 21.16
C ASN A 165 -19.51 -4.18 21.74
N GLY A 166 -18.64 -3.73 22.65
CA GLY A 166 -17.64 -4.59 23.30
C GLY A 166 -16.37 -4.80 22.48
N TYR A 167 -16.16 -4.05 21.39
CA TYR A 167 -14.91 -4.05 20.64
C TYR A 167 -14.29 -2.65 20.65
N HIS A 168 -12.97 -2.58 20.81
CA HIS A 168 -12.19 -1.36 20.64
C HIS A 168 -12.42 -0.75 19.25
N ASN A 169 -12.66 0.56 19.19
CA ASN A 169 -12.82 1.24 17.92
C ASN A 169 -11.47 1.32 17.20
N LEU A 170 -11.48 1.28 15.86
CA LEU A 170 -10.27 1.42 15.05
C LEU A 170 -10.23 2.83 14.48
N VAL A 171 -9.13 3.55 14.71
CA VAL A 171 -8.91 4.89 14.16
C VAL A 171 -7.78 4.85 13.15
N LEU A 172 -8.02 5.35 11.94
CA LEU A 172 -7.06 5.28 10.85
C LEU A 172 -7.19 6.47 9.90
N GLU A 173 -6.18 6.67 9.06
CA GLU A 173 -6.20 7.69 8.02
C GLU A 173 -6.71 7.11 6.69
N ARG A 174 -7.55 7.87 5.99
CA ARG A 174 -7.90 7.62 4.59
C ARG A 174 -7.59 8.85 3.74
N THR A 175 -7.25 8.66 2.47
CA THR A 175 -6.92 9.75 1.56
C THR A 175 -7.81 9.71 0.32
N ASP A 176 -8.50 10.82 0.03
CA ASP A 176 -9.24 11.04 -1.21
C ASP A 176 -8.75 12.31 -1.91
N GLY A 177 -8.36 12.20 -3.18
CA GLY A 177 -7.97 13.35 -4.00
C GLY A 177 -6.82 14.21 -3.43
N GLY A 178 -5.97 13.64 -2.57
CA GLY A 178 -4.87 14.34 -1.89
C GLY A 178 -5.26 15.02 -0.57
N SER A 179 -6.49 14.84 -0.10
CA SER A 179 -6.93 15.23 1.25
C SER A 179 -6.97 14.00 2.15
N SER A 180 -6.35 14.11 3.32
CA SER A 180 -6.39 13.06 4.34
C SER A 180 -7.44 13.36 5.40
N GLU A 181 -8.11 12.31 5.87
CA GLU A 181 -9.09 12.33 6.94
C GLU A 181 -8.75 11.25 7.96
N ILE A 182 -8.85 11.59 9.26
CA ILE A 182 -8.73 10.62 10.35
C ILE A 182 -10.13 10.22 10.76
N VAL A 183 -10.44 8.93 10.59
CA VAL A 183 -11.79 8.38 10.79
C VAL A 183 -11.79 7.30 11.85
N GLU A 184 -12.94 7.14 12.50
CA GLU A 184 -13.20 6.05 13.44
C GLU A 184 -14.13 5.01 12.80
N LEU A 185 -13.73 3.75 12.91
CA LEU A 185 -14.54 2.58 12.58
C LEU A 185 -15.05 1.95 13.86
N THR A 186 -16.37 1.76 13.92
CA THR A 186 -17.01 1.08 15.04
C THR A 186 -17.52 -0.29 14.63
N ALA A 187 -17.50 -1.23 15.59
CA ALA A 187 -17.93 -2.59 15.35
C ALA A 187 -19.44 -2.76 15.55
N SER A 188 -20.04 -3.65 14.77
CA SER A 188 -21.35 -4.24 15.04
C SER A 188 -21.31 -5.21 16.23
N GLU A 189 -22.47 -5.71 16.69
CA GLU A 189 -22.56 -6.70 17.78
C GLU A 189 -21.79 -8.00 17.47
N ASP A 190 -21.64 -8.35 16.19
CA ASP A 190 -20.88 -9.52 15.73
C ASP A 190 -19.37 -9.21 15.54
N GLY A 191 -18.91 -8.02 15.92
CA GLY A 191 -17.51 -7.59 15.80
C GLY A 191 -17.06 -7.38 14.35
N ILE A 192 -17.98 -7.02 13.45
CA ILE A 192 -17.65 -6.57 12.10
C ILE A 192 -17.62 -5.04 12.10
N TYR A 193 -16.49 -4.46 11.71
CA TYR A 193 -16.28 -3.02 11.64
C TYR A 193 -16.95 -2.40 10.43
N GLU A 194 -17.32 -1.13 10.55
CA GLU A 194 -17.72 -0.29 9.42
C GLU A 194 -16.65 -0.33 8.30
N ASN A 195 -17.07 -0.25 7.04
CA ASN A 195 -16.12 -0.06 5.96
C ASN A 195 -15.48 1.33 6.08
N VAL A 196 -14.19 1.42 5.74
CA VAL A 196 -13.39 2.65 5.81
C VAL A 196 -14.07 3.86 5.17
N TRP A 197 -14.79 3.66 4.07
CA TRP A 197 -15.42 4.72 3.28
C TRP A 197 -16.91 4.94 3.58
N ASP A 198 -17.51 4.05 4.38
CA ASP A 198 -18.91 4.18 4.80
C ASP A 198 -19.03 4.95 6.13
N THR A 199 -17.96 5.04 6.93
CA THR A 199 -17.97 5.85 8.16
C THR A 199 -17.98 7.35 7.85
N GLU A 200 -18.80 8.08 8.61
CA GLU A 200 -18.85 9.55 8.64
C GLU A 200 -18.21 10.11 9.93
N LYS A 201 -17.66 9.24 10.79
CA LYS A 201 -17.08 9.65 12.09
C LYS A 201 -15.65 10.14 11.91
N MET A 202 -15.48 11.45 12.02
CA MET A 202 -14.17 12.11 12.04
C MET A 202 -13.66 12.26 13.47
N VAL A 203 -12.36 12.10 13.66
CA VAL A 203 -11.69 12.20 14.97
C VAL A 203 -10.69 13.36 14.95
N ASP A 204 -10.61 14.13 16.05
CA ASP A 204 -9.47 15.01 16.30
C ASP A 204 -8.34 14.16 16.89
N PRO A 205 -7.20 14.01 16.19
CA PRO A 205 -6.11 13.18 16.69
C PRO A 205 -5.58 13.59 18.05
N ASN A 206 -5.70 14.86 18.45
CA ASN A 206 -5.21 15.34 19.75
C ASN A 206 -6.00 14.80 20.94
N GLU A 207 -7.22 14.28 20.71
CA GLU A 207 -8.06 13.69 21.75
C GLU A 207 -7.92 12.16 21.82
N LEU A 208 -7.14 11.57 20.91
CA LEU A 208 -7.01 10.13 20.77
C LEU A 208 -6.21 9.51 21.92
N LYS A 209 -6.69 8.35 22.37
CA LYS A 209 -6.02 7.49 23.33
C LYS A 209 -6.10 6.05 22.87
N GLY A 210 -5.07 5.28 23.17
CA GLY A 210 -4.97 3.90 22.76
C GLY A 210 -3.55 3.57 22.32
N THR A 211 -3.45 2.53 21.49
CA THR A 211 -2.18 2.05 20.96
C THR A 211 -2.24 2.03 19.45
N ALA A 212 -1.29 2.69 18.79
CA ALA A 212 -1.06 2.59 17.37
C ALA A 212 -0.26 1.34 17.05
N VAL A 213 -0.76 0.52 16.14
CA VAL A 213 -0.09 -0.69 15.63
C VAL A 213 0.28 -0.52 14.16
N ILE A 214 1.24 -1.33 13.70
CA ILE A 214 1.78 -1.27 12.35
C ILE A 214 2.36 0.14 12.04
N CYS A 215 3.16 0.65 12.97
CA CYS A 215 3.83 1.96 12.88
C CYS A 215 5.11 1.96 12.03
N ASP A 216 5.32 0.90 11.25
CA ASP A 216 6.50 0.67 10.43
C ASP A 216 6.70 1.75 9.35
N ASN A 217 7.96 2.04 9.03
CA ASN A 217 8.29 2.98 7.97
C ASN A 217 8.32 2.29 6.61
N MET A 218 7.13 2.07 6.06
CA MET A 218 6.94 1.27 4.83
C MET A 218 7.64 1.84 3.59
N THR A 219 7.95 3.14 3.58
CA THR A 219 8.70 3.83 2.52
C THR A 219 10.19 3.49 2.56
N TYR A 220 10.76 3.25 3.73
CA TYR A 220 12.16 2.87 3.90
C TYR A 220 12.38 1.34 3.84
N ASP A 221 11.31 0.60 4.11
CA ASP A 221 11.25 -0.86 4.15
C ASP A 221 11.30 -1.53 2.76
N GLU A 222 11.48 -0.79 1.66
CA GLU A 222 11.77 -1.39 0.35
C GLU A 222 13.17 -2.05 0.29
N ASN A 223 14.06 -1.72 1.25
CA ASN A 223 15.46 -2.19 1.30
C ASN A 223 15.84 -2.90 2.62
N ALA A 224 14.86 -3.22 3.47
CA ALA A 224 15.09 -3.86 4.78
C ALA A 224 14.71 -5.36 4.77
N ASP A 225 15.14 -6.11 5.80
CA ASP A 225 14.68 -7.47 6.07
C ASP A 225 13.21 -7.42 6.54
N VAL A 226 12.29 -7.29 5.58
CA VAL A 226 10.83 -7.27 5.81
C VAL A 226 10.26 -8.64 5.47
N LEU A 227 9.22 -9.03 6.19
CA LEU A 227 8.50 -10.25 5.90
C LEU A 227 7.83 -10.18 4.52
N THR A 228 8.07 -11.19 3.68
CA THR A 228 7.44 -11.36 2.37
C THR A 228 6.60 -12.63 2.35
N LEU A 229 5.72 -12.77 1.35
CA LEU A 229 4.97 -14.01 1.18
C LEU A 229 5.82 -15.16 0.62
N GLU A 230 7.10 -14.93 0.30
CA GLU A 230 8.05 -15.99 -0.05
C GLU A 230 8.64 -16.66 1.21
N ASP A 231 8.98 -17.96 1.12
CA ASP A 231 9.52 -18.77 2.23
C ASP A 231 10.97 -18.45 2.59
#